data_AF-A0AAU6BZR6-F1
#
_entry.id   AF-A0AAU6BZR6-F1
#
_cell.length_a   1.000
_cell.length_b   1.000
_cell.length_c   1.000
_cell.angle_alpha   90.00
_cell.angle_beta   90.00
_cell.angle_gamma   90.00
#
_symmetry.space_group_name_H-M   'P 1'
#
loop_
_entity.id
_entity.type
_entity.pdbx_description
1 polymer ?
#
loop_
_entity_poly.entity_id
_entity_poly.type
_entity_poly.pdbx_seq_one_letter_code
_entity_poly.pdbx_strand_id
1 'polypeptide(L)'
;MIKVTVGEGGLPRQADAGSANWRSLAPALDSHPDIRRFQIAGGIGTLPPVSRGEFDAAVLHWLKAYVPPSYEHSLVLLTPRADWALLERAAVAVRGVYTPRAELGRGDATAAEGTTEEAVTEVLRTAPLLADHTLLLACSDRETGAVRTRNHVLFPAGRRLRRGETATARVTVHGGPGVAQPLYLPVFAGTPAPDGTGAPTLAVHQAGVGALDHSTLTFVLRGPGEIDLVDPRTGTAPVPAPRAAVDVPALLTRLPHRIVRPPRLELLLTVELSGADPAETGERLAFARELVAALAAHGPTGATLRVGAVGHYDHVIQENSYTTRPRLLEPPVPPGPASVLTAALATWGHTLRAQDLASSLEDALHAVLPLASSPNGTAGNVRRVLLIVARRPPGRPQQHDLVPTCPRGRDWEPALRQLRAVGVRVMTRADPVTGPDPSSRPDAAARRYADRAWAALSADGSFRPGTDSAADVARALAPSWDLDGPPCPLAFATPLL
;
A
#
# COMPACT_ATOMS: atom_id res chain seq x y z
N MET A 1 24.69 2.83 -42.69
CA MET A 1 24.93 1.73 -41.74
C MET A 1 24.47 2.20 -40.39
N ILE A 2 23.62 1.43 -39.73
CA ILE A 2 23.26 1.73 -38.34
C ILE A 2 24.17 0.86 -37.48
N LYS A 3 24.94 1.46 -36.57
CA LYS A 3 25.71 0.70 -35.59
C LYS A 3 24.84 0.51 -34.36
N VAL A 4 24.83 -0.70 -33.84
CA VAL A 4 24.21 -0.98 -32.55
C VAL A 4 25.32 -1.21 -31.55
N THR A 5 25.30 -0.45 -30.47
CA THR A 5 26.21 -0.62 -29.34
C THR A 5 25.42 -1.14 -28.15
N VAL A 6 26.06 -1.92 -27.29
CA VAL A 6 25.47 -2.27 -26.00
C VAL A 6 25.77 -1.12 -25.04
N GLY A 7 24.72 -0.42 -24.61
CA GLY A 7 24.80 0.63 -23.61
C GLY A 7 24.86 0.07 -22.18
N GLU A 8 24.83 0.96 -21.20
CA GLU A 8 24.75 0.58 -19.78
C GLU A 8 23.61 -0.43 -19.53
N GLY A 9 23.90 -1.47 -18.76
CA GLY A 9 22.91 -2.49 -18.37
C GLY A 9 22.62 -3.52 -19.45
N GLY A 10 23.45 -3.57 -20.51
CA GLY A 10 23.27 -4.56 -21.57
C GLY A 10 22.18 -4.18 -22.58
N LEU A 11 21.72 -2.93 -22.57
CA LEU A 11 20.66 -2.47 -23.45
C LEU A 11 21.20 -2.15 -24.84
N PRO A 12 20.66 -2.76 -25.91
CA PRO A 12 21.06 -2.39 -27.25
C PRO A 12 20.62 -0.96 -27.54
N ARG A 13 21.57 -0.11 -27.95
CA ARG A 13 21.33 1.27 -28.39
C ARG A 13 21.71 1.41 -29.84
N GLN A 14 20.82 1.99 -30.61
CA GLN A 14 21.14 2.49 -31.94
C GLN A 14 22.05 3.71 -31.80
N ALA A 15 23.24 3.64 -32.38
CA ALA A 15 24.11 4.77 -32.62
C ALA A 15 24.04 5.11 -34.11
N ASP A 16 23.75 6.37 -34.44
CA ASP A 16 23.74 6.78 -35.83
C ASP A 16 25.18 6.75 -36.37
N ALA A 17 25.43 5.81 -37.27
CA ALA A 17 26.75 5.59 -37.85
C ALA A 17 26.70 5.88 -39.35
N GLY A 18 26.01 6.95 -39.72
CA GLY A 18 26.01 7.50 -41.06
C GLY A 18 25.33 6.60 -42.11
N SER A 19 24.64 7.21 -43.05
CA SER A 19 24.21 6.52 -44.27
C SER A 19 25.23 6.76 -45.37
N ALA A 20 25.60 5.71 -46.12
CA ALA A 20 26.40 5.87 -47.33
C ALA A 20 25.43 5.91 -48.51
N ASN A 21 25.56 6.94 -49.35
CA ASN A 21 24.81 7.01 -50.59
C ASN A 21 25.32 5.93 -51.56
N TRP A 22 24.42 5.19 -52.20
CA TRP A 22 24.77 4.18 -53.21
C TRP A 22 25.69 4.71 -54.31
N ARG A 23 25.55 5.98 -54.70
CA ARG A 23 26.45 6.61 -55.68
C ARG A 23 27.88 6.79 -55.15
N SER A 24 28.02 7.08 -53.86
CA SER A 24 29.33 7.20 -53.22
C SER A 24 30.01 5.83 -53.06
N LEU A 25 29.21 4.77 -52.92
CA LEU A 25 29.71 3.40 -52.77
C LEU A 25 30.02 2.76 -54.13
N ALA A 26 29.13 2.89 -55.11
CA ALA A 26 29.26 2.37 -56.45
C ALA A 26 29.13 3.52 -57.47
N PRO A 27 30.24 4.21 -57.81
CA PRO A 27 30.25 5.34 -58.73
C PRO A 27 29.76 5.02 -60.15
N ALA A 28 29.75 3.73 -60.51
CA ALA A 28 29.18 3.23 -61.77
C ALA A 28 27.65 3.37 -61.87
N LEU A 29 26.96 3.66 -60.76
CA LEU A 29 25.53 3.97 -60.76
C LEU A 29 25.26 5.38 -61.27
N ASP A 30 24.11 5.58 -61.92
CA ASP A 30 23.74 6.87 -62.46
C ASP A 30 23.64 7.96 -61.38
N SER A 31 24.01 9.17 -61.78
CA SER A 31 23.90 10.38 -60.99
C SER A 31 22.45 10.71 -60.57
N HIS A 32 21.48 10.44 -61.44
CA HIS A 32 20.07 10.70 -61.23
C HIS A 32 19.45 9.67 -60.28
N PRO A 33 18.69 10.11 -59.26
CA PRO A 33 18.16 9.23 -58.23
C PRO A 33 17.21 8.15 -58.74
N ASP A 34 16.37 8.48 -59.73
CA ASP A 34 15.36 7.54 -60.22
C ASP A 34 15.95 6.50 -61.18
N ILE A 35 16.87 6.91 -62.06
CA ILE A 35 17.64 5.99 -62.90
C ILE A 35 18.48 5.05 -62.04
N ARG A 36 19.11 5.58 -60.99
CA ARG A 36 19.87 4.77 -60.02
C ARG A 36 18.97 3.76 -59.30
N ARG A 37 17.79 4.15 -58.82
CA ARG A 37 16.83 3.22 -58.21
C ARG A 37 16.45 2.11 -59.18
N PHE A 38 16.19 2.45 -60.44
CA PHE A 38 15.87 1.49 -61.48
C PHE A 38 17.04 0.51 -61.77
N GLN A 39 18.27 1.01 -61.83
CA GLN A 39 19.48 0.19 -61.98
C GLN A 39 19.68 -0.75 -60.78
N ILE A 40 19.47 -0.29 -59.54
CA ILE A 40 19.60 -1.11 -58.33
C ILE A 40 18.53 -2.20 -58.27
N ALA A 41 17.31 -1.91 -58.75
CA ALA A 41 16.23 -2.89 -58.84
C ALA A 41 16.53 -4.03 -59.86
N GLY A 42 17.51 -3.84 -60.75
CA GLY A 42 17.96 -4.84 -61.71
C GLY A 42 17.95 -4.37 -63.15
N GLY A 43 17.22 -3.27 -63.44
CA GLY A 43 17.15 -2.62 -64.74
C GLY A 43 16.56 -3.48 -65.86
N ILE A 44 15.68 -2.89 -66.69
CA ILE A 44 15.31 -3.43 -68.01
C ILE A 44 15.40 -2.29 -69.04
N GLY A 45 16.21 -2.44 -70.10
CA GLY A 45 16.31 -1.41 -71.15
C GLY A 45 17.71 -1.25 -71.77
N THR A 46 17.89 -0.14 -72.52
CA THR A 46 19.09 0.20 -73.30
C THR A 46 20.18 0.93 -72.51
N LEU A 47 19.96 1.15 -71.22
CA LEU A 47 20.99 1.72 -70.34
C LEU A 47 22.13 0.71 -70.16
N PRO A 48 23.40 1.16 -70.16
CA PRO A 48 24.52 0.25 -69.92
C PRO A 48 24.31 -0.48 -68.59
N PRO A 49 24.32 -1.83 -68.58
CA PRO A 49 24.16 -2.57 -67.34
C PRO A 49 25.36 -2.27 -66.43
N VAL A 50 25.09 -2.02 -65.15
CA VAL A 50 26.15 -1.90 -64.14
C VAL A 50 26.91 -3.23 -64.12
N SER A 51 28.23 -3.18 -64.30
CA SER A 51 29.07 -4.37 -64.22
C SER A 51 28.90 -5.02 -62.85
N ARG A 52 28.36 -6.24 -62.84
CA ARG A 52 28.05 -6.97 -61.62
C ARG A 52 29.30 -7.23 -60.77
N GLY A 53 30.43 -7.53 -61.42
CA GLY A 53 31.71 -7.75 -60.73
C GLY A 53 32.27 -6.46 -60.12
N GLU A 54 32.15 -5.33 -60.82
CA GLU A 54 32.58 -4.03 -60.28
C GLU A 54 31.70 -3.58 -59.12
N PHE A 55 30.40 -3.82 -59.20
CA PHE A 55 29.47 -3.54 -58.10
C PHE A 55 29.81 -4.36 -56.85
N ASP A 56 30.02 -5.67 -57.00
CA ASP A 56 30.40 -6.54 -55.88
C ASP A 56 31.75 -6.10 -55.27
N ALA A 57 32.73 -5.77 -56.10
CA ALA A 57 34.04 -5.27 -55.64
C ALA A 57 33.92 -3.95 -54.87
N ALA A 58 33.06 -3.03 -55.34
CA ALA A 58 32.80 -1.76 -54.67
C ALA A 58 32.12 -1.94 -53.31
N VAL A 59 31.12 -2.83 -53.21
CA VAL A 59 30.47 -3.21 -51.95
C VAL A 59 31.48 -3.80 -50.97
N LEU A 60 32.28 -4.77 -51.41
CA LEU A 60 33.28 -5.42 -50.56
C LEU A 60 34.39 -4.47 -50.12
N HIS A 61 34.85 -3.58 -51.00
CA HIS A 61 35.84 -2.56 -50.68
C HIS A 61 35.32 -1.62 -49.58
N TRP A 62 34.08 -1.14 -49.75
CA TRP A 62 33.43 -0.31 -48.75
C TRP A 62 33.26 -1.07 -47.42
N LEU A 63 32.78 -2.31 -47.43
CA LEU A 63 32.63 -3.10 -46.20
C LEU A 63 33.95 -3.28 -45.46
N LYS A 64 35.06 -3.58 -46.15
CA LYS A 64 36.38 -3.70 -45.53
C LYS A 64 36.85 -2.40 -44.87
N ALA A 65 36.52 -1.25 -45.46
CA ALA A 65 36.90 0.05 -44.94
C ALA A 65 36.08 0.47 -43.71
N TYR A 66 34.82 0.04 -43.60
CA TYR A 66 33.87 0.56 -42.60
C TYR A 66 33.38 -0.49 -41.58
N VAL A 67 33.56 -1.79 -41.85
CA VAL A 67 33.28 -2.91 -40.95
C VAL A 67 34.59 -3.65 -40.67
N PRO A 68 35.25 -3.39 -39.52
CA PRO A 68 36.44 -4.11 -39.14
C PRO A 68 36.17 -5.62 -39.13
N PRO A 69 37.01 -6.46 -39.76
CA PRO A 69 36.83 -7.91 -39.81
C PRO A 69 37.06 -8.63 -38.46
N SER A 70 36.95 -7.93 -37.33
CA SER A 70 37.18 -8.52 -36.01
C SER A 70 36.03 -9.45 -35.59
N TYR A 71 36.37 -10.57 -34.94
CA TYR A 71 35.44 -11.54 -34.38
C TYR A 71 34.58 -11.00 -33.21
N GLU A 72 34.89 -9.81 -32.70
CA GLU A 72 34.17 -9.20 -31.57
C GLU A 72 32.86 -8.50 -31.99
N HIS A 73 32.70 -8.19 -33.29
CA HIS A 73 31.54 -7.44 -33.79
C HIS A 73 30.52 -8.39 -34.43
N SER A 74 29.29 -8.41 -33.90
CA SER A 74 28.19 -9.18 -34.47
C SER A 74 27.52 -8.40 -35.60
N LEU A 75 27.54 -8.95 -36.82
CA LEU A 75 26.90 -8.33 -37.99
C LEU A 75 25.47 -8.84 -38.15
N VAL A 76 24.51 -7.92 -38.31
CA VAL A 76 23.12 -8.24 -38.65
C VAL A 76 22.84 -7.71 -40.04
N LEU A 77 22.37 -8.58 -40.94
CA LEU A 77 22.05 -8.21 -42.32
C LEU A 77 20.55 -7.96 -42.46
N LEU A 78 20.18 -6.75 -42.88
CA LEU A 78 18.79 -6.37 -43.16
C LEU A 78 18.57 -6.30 -44.67
N THR A 79 17.70 -7.16 -45.19
CA THR A 79 17.32 -7.18 -46.62
C THR A 79 15.82 -6.95 -46.76
N PRO A 80 15.34 -5.70 -46.62
CA PRO A 80 13.90 -5.41 -46.53
C PRO A 80 13.15 -5.53 -47.87
N ARG A 81 13.84 -5.52 -49.02
CA ARG A 81 13.23 -5.60 -50.35
C ARG A 81 13.77 -6.80 -51.12
N ALA A 82 12.87 -7.73 -51.45
CA ALA A 82 13.12 -8.78 -52.43
C ALA A 82 13.03 -8.19 -53.85
N ASP A 83 13.62 -8.89 -54.81
CA ASP A 83 13.56 -8.59 -56.25
C ASP A 83 14.34 -7.32 -56.65
N TRP A 84 15.23 -6.85 -55.79
CA TRP A 84 16.20 -5.81 -56.11
C TRP A 84 17.55 -6.46 -56.39
N ALA A 85 17.80 -6.77 -57.66
CA ALA A 85 18.89 -7.65 -58.06
C ALA A 85 20.26 -7.22 -57.50
N LEU A 86 20.58 -5.92 -57.48
CA LEU A 86 21.87 -5.45 -56.94
C LEU A 86 21.91 -5.46 -55.40
N LEU A 87 20.78 -5.28 -54.71
CA LEU A 87 20.73 -5.40 -53.25
C LEU A 87 20.90 -6.86 -52.80
N GLU A 88 20.29 -7.80 -53.52
CA GLU A 88 20.46 -9.23 -53.26
C GLU A 88 21.89 -9.68 -53.52
N ARG A 89 22.52 -9.18 -54.59
CA ARG A 89 23.95 -9.41 -54.84
C ARG A 89 24.84 -8.82 -53.75
N ALA A 90 24.57 -7.60 -53.29
CA ALA A 90 25.28 -7.01 -52.17
C ALA A 90 25.16 -7.87 -50.91
N ALA A 91 23.97 -8.40 -50.62
CA ALA A 91 23.74 -9.34 -49.52
C ALA A 91 24.54 -10.64 -49.68
N VAL A 92 24.59 -11.22 -50.89
CA VAL A 92 25.41 -12.40 -51.19
C VAL A 92 26.91 -12.10 -51.02
N ALA A 93 27.38 -10.95 -51.49
CA ALA A 93 28.78 -10.53 -51.31
C ALA A 93 29.12 -10.37 -49.82
N VAL A 94 28.23 -9.79 -49.02
CA VAL A 94 28.39 -9.70 -47.56
C VAL A 94 28.52 -11.09 -46.95
N ARG A 95 27.61 -12.03 -47.27
CA ARG A 95 27.65 -13.41 -46.76
C ARG A 95 28.90 -14.19 -47.16
N GLY A 96 29.50 -13.84 -48.29
CA GLY A 96 30.75 -14.45 -48.78
C GLY A 96 31.98 -14.06 -47.98
N VAL A 97 31.94 -12.94 -47.23
CA VAL A 97 33.10 -12.39 -46.50
C VAL A 97 32.86 -12.33 -44.99
N TYR A 98 31.62 -12.09 -44.57
CA TYR A 98 31.22 -12.02 -43.18
C TYR A 98 30.24 -13.15 -42.89
N THR A 99 30.18 -13.60 -41.63
CA THR A 99 29.14 -14.50 -41.14
C THR A 99 28.13 -13.66 -40.35
N PRO A 100 26.99 -13.25 -40.94
CA PRO A 100 25.96 -12.53 -40.19
C PRO A 100 25.48 -13.40 -39.03
N ARG A 101 25.38 -12.81 -37.84
CA ARG A 101 24.81 -13.46 -36.65
C ARG A 101 23.29 -13.53 -36.71
N ALA A 102 22.67 -12.64 -37.47
CA ALA A 102 21.26 -12.66 -37.79
C ALA A 102 21.03 -12.04 -39.18
N GLU A 103 20.02 -12.55 -39.89
CA GLU A 103 19.56 -11.99 -41.16
C GLU A 103 18.05 -11.76 -41.09
N LEU A 104 17.58 -10.63 -41.59
CA LEU A 104 16.15 -10.34 -41.71
C LEU A 104 15.80 -10.09 -43.18
N GLY A 105 15.16 -11.09 -43.78
CA GLY A 105 14.56 -11.05 -45.11
C GLY A 105 13.04 -10.87 -45.06
N ARG A 106 12.41 -10.70 -46.23
CA ARG A 106 10.96 -10.49 -46.32
C ARG A 106 10.17 -11.75 -45.93
N GLY A 107 9.14 -11.54 -45.12
CA GLY A 107 8.23 -12.51 -44.49
C GLY A 107 7.70 -11.94 -43.16
N ASP A 108 8.54 -11.16 -42.49
CA ASP A 108 8.22 -10.44 -41.26
C ASP A 108 8.00 -8.95 -41.59
N ALA A 109 6.74 -8.52 -41.70
CA ALA A 109 6.32 -7.25 -42.28
C ALA A 109 6.90 -6.00 -41.58
N THR A 110 8.00 -5.44 -42.08
CA THR A 110 8.15 -3.98 -42.10
C THR A 110 7.32 -3.49 -43.27
N ALA A 111 6.36 -2.59 -43.01
CA ALA A 111 5.69 -1.88 -44.09
C ALA A 111 6.77 -1.29 -45.00
N ALA A 112 6.59 -1.36 -46.32
CA ALA A 112 7.57 -0.87 -47.30
C ALA A 112 7.88 0.65 -47.17
N GLU A 113 7.19 1.32 -46.24
CA GLU A 113 7.21 2.75 -45.89
C GLU A 113 7.98 3.08 -44.59
N GLY A 114 8.35 2.10 -43.77
CA GLY A 114 9.07 2.35 -42.50
C GLY A 114 10.55 2.72 -42.68
N THR A 115 11.12 3.45 -41.72
CA THR A 115 12.53 3.86 -41.76
C THR A 115 13.48 2.70 -41.42
N THR A 116 14.76 2.78 -41.82
CA THR A 116 15.76 1.76 -41.43
C THR A 116 15.98 1.72 -39.91
N GLU A 117 15.79 2.85 -39.23
CA GLU A 117 15.85 2.97 -37.76
C GLU A 117 14.71 2.21 -37.07
N GLU A 118 13.49 2.30 -37.57
CA GLU A 118 12.36 1.50 -37.08
C GLU A 118 12.60 0.00 -37.29
N ALA A 119 13.14 -0.38 -38.46
CA ALA A 119 13.48 -1.77 -38.75
C ALA A 119 14.56 -2.31 -37.81
N VAL A 120 15.61 -1.51 -37.51
CA VAL A 120 16.63 -1.89 -36.52
C VAL A 120 16.02 -1.99 -35.12
N THR A 121 15.19 -1.03 -34.71
CA THR A 121 14.53 -1.03 -33.39
C THR A 121 13.68 -2.29 -33.18
N GLU A 122 12.87 -2.67 -34.17
CA GLU A 122 12.07 -3.91 -34.14
C GLU A 122 12.94 -5.16 -33.97
N VAL A 123 14.12 -5.18 -34.58
CA VAL A 123 15.05 -6.31 -34.46
C VAL A 123 15.67 -6.36 -33.07
N LEU A 124 16.05 -5.21 -32.53
CA LEU A 124 16.62 -5.10 -31.18
C LEU A 124 15.63 -5.50 -30.09
N ARG A 125 14.32 -5.30 -30.31
CA ARG A 125 13.27 -5.83 -29.42
C ARG A 125 13.27 -7.35 -29.29
N THR A 126 13.80 -8.06 -30.29
CA THR A 126 13.93 -9.53 -30.27
C THR A 126 15.27 -10.02 -29.71
N ALA A 127 16.16 -9.13 -29.27
CA ALA A 127 17.40 -9.51 -28.61
C ALA A 127 17.10 -10.13 -27.23
N PRO A 128 17.91 -11.10 -26.78
CA PRO A 128 17.76 -11.64 -25.43
C PRO A 128 18.08 -10.56 -24.38
N LEU A 129 17.38 -10.59 -23.24
CA LEU A 129 17.72 -9.75 -22.10
C LEU A 129 19.11 -10.13 -21.57
N LEU A 130 20.03 -9.17 -21.47
CA LEU A 130 21.38 -9.44 -20.94
C LEU A 130 21.46 -9.45 -19.41
N ALA A 131 20.44 -8.92 -18.74
CA ALA A 131 20.32 -8.91 -17.29
C ALA A 131 18.84 -9.06 -16.88
N ASP A 132 18.60 -9.52 -15.67
CA ASP A 132 17.26 -9.56 -15.07
C ASP A 132 16.66 -8.16 -15.07
N HIS A 133 15.39 -8.03 -15.45
CA HIS A 133 14.67 -6.77 -15.28
C HIS A 133 13.95 -6.83 -13.94
N THR A 134 14.41 -6.01 -12.99
CA THR A 134 14.08 -6.14 -11.56
C THR A 134 13.29 -4.95 -11.08
N LEU A 135 12.16 -5.20 -10.43
CA LEU A 135 11.37 -4.22 -9.68
C LEU A 135 11.91 -4.08 -8.25
N LEU A 136 12.15 -2.84 -7.82
CA LEU A 136 12.56 -2.52 -6.46
C LEU A 136 11.33 -2.21 -5.59
N LEU A 137 11.18 -2.93 -4.47
CA LEU A 137 10.09 -2.79 -3.52
C LEU A 137 10.64 -2.55 -2.10
N ALA A 138 9.81 -2.02 -1.21
CA ALA A 138 10.09 -2.04 0.22
C ALA A 138 9.70 -3.39 0.84
N CYS A 139 10.34 -3.75 1.94
CA CYS A 139 10.01 -4.92 2.75
C CYS A 139 10.23 -4.57 4.21
N SER A 140 9.26 -4.88 5.07
CA SER A 140 9.42 -4.76 6.51
C SER A 140 9.81 -6.11 7.09
N ASP A 141 10.84 -6.13 7.91
CA ASP A 141 11.14 -7.27 8.75
C ASP A 141 9.99 -7.49 9.75
N ARG A 142 9.56 -8.74 9.93
CA ARG A 142 8.35 -9.05 10.73
C ARG A 142 8.58 -8.96 12.24
N GLU A 143 9.81 -9.14 12.70
CA GLU A 143 10.15 -9.15 14.12
C GLU A 143 10.57 -7.76 14.58
N THR A 144 11.48 -7.16 13.82
CA THR A 144 12.07 -5.86 14.12
C THR A 144 11.29 -4.71 13.51
N GLY A 145 10.48 -4.92 12.47
CA GLY A 145 9.83 -3.82 11.74
C GLY A 145 10.79 -3.00 10.87
N ALA A 146 12.08 -3.36 10.80
CA ALA A 146 13.06 -2.63 10.01
C ALA A 146 12.69 -2.65 8.53
N VAL A 147 12.71 -1.49 7.89
CA VAL A 147 12.38 -1.38 6.46
C VAL A 147 13.65 -1.48 5.62
N ARG A 148 13.61 -2.35 4.62
CA ARG A 148 14.70 -2.59 3.68
C ARG A 148 14.16 -2.65 2.27
N THR A 149 15.04 -2.53 1.29
CA THR A 149 14.69 -2.78 -0.11
C THR A 149 14.67 -4.28 -0.40
N ARG A 150 13.82 -4.67 -1.35
CA ARG A 150 13.71 -6.03 -1.87
C ARG A 150 13.59 -5.97 -3.37
N ASN A 151 14.39 -6.81 -4.02
CA ASN A 151 14.42 -6.97 -5.47
C ASN A 151 13.44 -8.08 -5.89
N HIS A 152 12.61 -7.79 -6.88
CA HIS A 152 11.67 -8.74 -7.48
C HIS A 152 11.91 -8.83 -8.99
N VAL A 153 12.33 -9.99 -9.49
CA VAL A 153 12.60 -10.19 -10.92
C VAL A 153 11.27 -10.23 -11.69
N LEU A 154 11.04 -9.26 -12.56
CA LEU A 154 9.89 -9.23 -13.47
C LEU A 154 10.13 -10.14 -14.67
N PHE A 155 11.30 -10.00 -15.30
CA PHE A 155 11.69 -10.75 -16.49
C PHE A 155 13.14 -11.22 -16.33
N PRO A 156 13.41 -12.53 -16.40
CA PRO A 156 14.76 -13.05 -16.20
C PRO A 156 15.67 -12.76 -17.41
N ALA A 157 16.98 -12.70 -17.16
CA ALA A 157 18.02 -12.67 -18.18
C ALA A 157 17.87 -13.86 -19.14
N GLY A 158 18.28 -13.68 -20.39
CA GLY A 158 18.14 -14.65 -21.47
C GLY A 158 16.73 -14.72 -22.07
N ARG A 159 15.71 -14.09 -21.45
CA ARG A 159 14.36 -14.02 -22.02
C ARG A 159 14.43 -13.34 -23.39
N ARG A 160 13.78 -13.96 -24.38
CA ARG A 160 13.71 -13.46 -25.76
C ARG A 160 12.25 -13.32 -26.16
N LEU A 161 11.92 -12.23 -26.86
CA LEU A 161 10.61 -12.05 -27.47
C LEU A 161 10.69 -12.39 -28.96
N ARG A 162 9.63 -13.00 -29.49
CA ARG A 162 9.40 -13.04 -30.93
C ARG A 162 8.95 -11.65 -31.41
N ARG A 163 9.02 -11.44 -32.71
CA ARG A 163 8.56 -10.18 -33.31
C ARG A 163 7.06 -9.96 -33.02
N GLY A 164 6.73 -8.77 -32.54
CA GLY A 164 5.37 -8.40 -32.13
C GLY A 164 4.86 -9.11 -30.85
N GLU A 165 5.65 -9.99 -30.25
CA GLU A 165 5.30 -10.62 -28.97
C GLU A 165 5.54 -9.65 -27.82
N THR A 166 4.72 -9.76 -26.78
CA THR A 166 4.98 -9.13 -25.49
C THR A 166 4.95 -10.18 -24.39
N ALA A 167 5.71 -9.97 -23.32
CA ALA A 167 5.65 -10.80 -22.13
C ALA A 167 5.07 -10.02 -20.97
N THR A 168 4.25 -10.67 -20.14
CA THR A 168 3.61 -10.02 -18.98
C THR A 168 4.09 -10.62 -17.67
N ALA A 169 4.34 -9.77 -16.68
CA ALA A 169 4.61 -10.17 -15.30
C ALA A 169 3.56 -9.53 -14.38
N ARG A 170 2.95 -10.33 -13.49
CA ARG A 170 1.99 -9.85 -12.49
C ARG A 170 2.63 -9.83 -11.11
N VAL A 171 2.52 -8.71 -10.41
CA VAL A 171 3.10 -8.53 -9.08
C VAL A 171 2.04 -7.94 -8.15
N THR A 172 1.80 -8.60 -7.02
CA THR A 172 1.00 -8.02 -5.94
C THR A 172 1.90 -7.13 -5.08
N VAL A 173 1.49 -5.88 -4.90
CA VAL A 173 2.17 -4.91 -4.05
C VAL A 173 1.23 -4.39 -2.97
N HIS A 174 1.80 -3.90 -1.88
CA HIS A 174 1.06 -3.47 -0.69
C HIS A 174 1.35 -2.01 -0.35
N GLY A 175 0.32 -1.31 0.14
CA GLY A 175 0.46 0.05 0.66
C GLY A 175 1.07 0.07 2.05
N GLY A 176 1.78 1.16 2.36
CA GLY A 176 2.28 1.44 3.72
C GLY A 176 1.17 1.90 4.67
N PRO A 177 1.51 2.27 5.91
CA PRO A 177 0.55 2.78 6.90
C PRO A 177 0.12 4.24 6.68
N GLY A 178 0.84 5.00 5.83
CA GLY A 178 0.57 6.41 5.57
C GLY A 178 -0.53 6.68 4.54
N VAL A 179 -0.94 7.95 4.42
CA VAL A 179 -1.95 8.41 3.46
C VAL A 179 -1.55 8.05 2.03
N ALA A 180 -2.53 7.68 1.19
CA ALA A 180 -2.33 7.27 -0.20
C ALA A 180 -1.66 8.38 -1.03
N GLN A 181 -0.34 8.28 -1.18
CA GLN A 181 0.44 8.98 -2.20
C GLN A 181 0.73 8.00 -3.35
N PRO A 182 0.98 8.47 -4.58
CA PRO A 182 1.47 7.59 -5.62
C PRO A 182 2.79 6.95 -5.15
N LEU A 183 2.79 5.63 -5.06
CA LEU A 183 3.96 4.84 -4.70
C LEU A 183 4.82 4.66 -5.95
N TYR A 184 6.13 4.79 -5.79
CA TYR A 184 7.09 4.62 -6.88
C TYR A 184 7.48 3.16 -7.05
N LEU A 185 7.67 2.76 -8.30
CA LEU A 185 8.00 1.41 -8.73
C LEU A 185 9.20 1.47 -9.69
N PRO A 186 10.43 1.64 -9.17
CA PRO A 186 11.64 1.66 -9.98
C PRO A 186 11.95 0.27 -10.56
N VAL A 187 12.26 0.24 -11.85
CA VAL A 187 12.66 -0.96 -12.58
C VAL A 187 14.09 -0.79 -13.08
N PHE A 188 14.93 -1.80 -12.87
CA PHE A 188 16.35 -1.80 -13.19
C PHE A 188 16.73 -2.92 -14.16
N ALA A 189 17.81 -2.71 -14.93
CA ALA A 189 18.51 -3.77 -15.63
C ALA A 189 19.60 -4.34 -14.72
N GLY A 190 19.30 -5.46 -14.08
CA GLY A 190 20.13 -6.13 -13.07
C GLY A 190 19.58 -5.94 -11.67
N THR A 191 20.43 -6.24 -10.69
CA THR A 191 20.12 -6.11 -9.26
C THR A 191 20.81 -4.86 -8.73
N PRO A 192 20.08 -3.79 -8.38
CA PRO A 192 20.69 -2.61 -7.79
C PRO A 192 21.24 -2.91 -6.40
N ALA A 193 22.26 -2.16 -6.00
CA ALA A 193 22.70 -2.07 -4.62
C ALA A 193 21.59 -1.45 -3.73
N PRO A 194 21.66 -1.59 -2.38
CA PRO A 194 20.63 -1.09 -1.48
C PRO A 194 20.35 0.42 -1.58
N ASP A 195 21.33 1.20 -2.04
CA ASP A 195 21.25 2.65 -2.29
C ASP A 195 20.72 3.00 -3.69
N GLY A 196 20.35 2.01 -4.49
CA GLY A 196 19.82 2.19 -5.86
C GLY A 196 20.89 2.34 -6.94
N THR A 197 22.17 2.20 -6.58
CA THR A 197 23.28 2.28 -7.54
C THR A 197 23.66 0.90 -8.10
N GLY A 198 24.65 0.85 -9.00
CA GLY A 198 25.21 -0.41 -9.52
C GLY A 198 24.38 -1.13 -10.59
N ALA A 199 23.14 -0.69 -10.84
CA ALA A 199 22.31 -1.16 -11.95
C ALA A 199 21.62 0.04 -12.64
N PRO A 200 21.52 0.06 -13.98
CA PRO A 200 20.84 1.15 -14.68
C PRO A 200 19.32 1.12 -14.47
N THR A 201 18.74 2.27 -14.17
CA THR A 201 17.28 2.44 -14.07
C THR A 201 16.66 2.46 -15.47
N LEU A 202 15.72 1.55 -15.72
CA LEU A 202 14.98 1.43 -16.97
C LEU A 202 13.76 2.37 -16.99
N ALA A 203 13.00 2.34 -15.90
CA ALA A 203 11.77 3.11 -15.73
C ALA A 203 11.47 3.31 -14.25
N VAL A 204 10.70 4.35 -13.93
CA VAL A 204 10.10 4.53 -12.60
C VAL A 204 8.60 4.75 -12.82
N HIS A 205 7.81 3.74 -12.51
CA HIS A 205 6.36 3.82 -12.60
C HIS A 205 5.75 4.34 -11.30
N GLN A 206 4.48 4.72 -11.35
CA GLN A 206 3.70 5.11 -10.17
C GLN A 206 2.43 4.26 -10.08
N ALA A 207 2.03 3.90 -8.86
CA ALA A 207 0.76 3.24 -8.59
C ALA A 207 0.08 3.81 -7.35
N GLY A 208 -1.24 3.97 -7.40
CA GLY A 208 -2.04 4.31 -6.22
C GLY A 208 -2.44 3.03 -5.50
N VAL A 209 -1.89 2.81 -4.30
CA VAL A 209 -2.30 1.70 -3.42
C VAL A 209 -2.78 2.30 -2.11
N GLY A 210 -3.97 1.89 -1.66
CA GLY A 210 -4.55 2.36 -0.40
C GLY A 210 -3.67 1.99 0.80
N ALA A 211 -3.80 2.74 1.89
CA ALA A 211 -3.09 2.45 3.13
C ALA A 211 -3.42 1.03 3.62
N LEU A 212 -2.39 0.22 3.88
CA LEU A 212 -2.50 -1.20 4.26
C LEU A 212 -3.28 -2.09 3.28
N ASP A 213 -3.64 -1.57 2.11
CA ASP A 213 -4.32 -2.32 1.06
C ASP A 213 -3.31 -2.96 0.11
N HIS A 214 -3.80 -3.66 -0.90
CA HIS A 214 -3.00 -4.33 -1.91
C HIS A 214 -3.54 -4.08 -3.32
N SER A 215 -2.65 -4.17 -4.29
CA SER A 215 -3.01 -4.08 -5.71
C SER A 215 -2.17 -5.06 -6.52
N THR A 216 -2.79 -5.68 -7.52
CA THR A 216 -2.09 -6.54 -8.49
C THR A 216 -1.76 -5.73 -9.72
N LEU A 217 -0.47 -5.50 -9.95
CA LEU A 217 0.06 -4.73 -11.05
C LEU A 217 0.49 -5.66 -12.19
N THR A 218 0.33 -5.22 -13.44
CA THR A 218 0.76 -5.98 -14.62
C THR A 218 1.80 -5.18 -15.40
N PHE A 219 3.02 -5.70 -15.45
CA PHE A 219 4.12 -5.16 -16.24
C PHE A 219 4.20 -5.87 -17.59
N VAL A 220 4.51 -5.14 -18.65
CA VAL A 220 4.61 -5.64 -20.02
C VAL A 220 5.99 -5.34 -20.56
N LEU A 221 6.71 -6.38 -20.98
CA LEU A 221 7.96 -6.29 -21.71
C LEU A 221 7.67 -6.26 -23.21
N ARG A 222 8.14 -5.23 -23.91
CA ARG A 222 8.08 -5.10 -25.38
C ARG A 222 9.42 -5.33 -26.07
N GLY A 223 10.51 -5.23 -25.29
CA GLY A 223 11.88 -5.40 -25.73
C GLY A 223 12.85 -5.09 -24.59
N PRO A 224 14.16 -5.30 -24.78
CA PRO A 224 15.16 -4.95 -23.77
C PRO A 224 15.05 -3.48 -23.34
N GLY A 225 14.82 -3.23 -22.05
CA GLY A 225 14.66 -1.88 -21.51
C GLY A 225 13.31 -1.20 -21.79
N GLU A 226 12.40 -1.86 -22.52
CA GLU A 226 11.04 -1.38 -22.82
C GLU A 226 10.03 -2.10 -21.93
N ILE A 227 9.83 -1.57 -20.72
CA ILE A 227 8.84 -2.07 -19.76
C ILE A 227 7.78 -1.00 -19.52
N ASP A 228 6.52 -1.38 -19.68
CA ASP A 228 5.36 -0.57 -19.36
C ASP A 228 4.58 -1.17 -18.18
N LEU A 229 3.93 -0.31 -17.39
CA LEU A 229 2.94 -0.72 -16.40
C LEU A 229 1.55 -0.51 -17.00
N VAL A 230 0.74 -1.56 -17.07
CA VAL A 230 -0.66 -1.48 -17.52
C VAL A 230 -1.48 -0.76 -16.46
N ASP A 231 -2.26 0.25 -16.86
CA ASP A 231 -3.18 0.90 -15.94
C ASP A 231 -4.34 -0.07 -15.61
N PRO A 232 -4.52 -0.47 -14.34
CA PRO A 232 -5.55 -1.43 -13.96
C PRO A 232 -6.97 -0.92 -14.21
N ARG A 233 -7.20 0.39 -14.38
CA ARG A 233 -8.52 0.98 -14.64
C ARG A 233 -8.91 0.92 -16.11
N THR A 234 -7.95 1.13 -17.01
CA THR A 234 -8.20 1.18 -18.45
C THR A 234 -7.86 -0.14 -19.14
N GLY A 235 -7.12 -1.03 -18.47
CA GLY A 235 -6.62 -2.27 -19.07
C GLY A 235 -5.63 -2.05 -20.20
N THR A 236 -5.18 -0.80 -20.39
CA THR A 236 -4.27 -0.40 -21.45
C THR A 236 -2.97 0.11 -20.86
N ALA A 237 -1.85 -0.22 -21.52
CA ALA A 237 -0.57 0.42 -21.22
C ALA A 237 -0.66 1.90 -21.65
N PRO A 238 -0.41 2.87 -20.76
CA PRO A 238 -0.41 4.27 -21.14
C PRO A 238 0.68 4.55 -22.18
N VAL A 239 0.43 5.53 -23.05
CA VAL A 239 1.47 6.07 -23.95
C VAL A 239 2.64 6.56 -23.08
N PRO A 240 3.90 6.22 -23.40
CA PRO A 240 5.04 6.55 -22.55
C PRO A 240 5.08 8.05 -22.28
N ALA A 241 4.83 8.44 -21.03
CA ALA A 241 4.99 9.81 -20.59
C ALA A 241 6.48 10.18 -20.62
N PRO A 242 6.83 11.48 -20.81
CA PRO A 242 8.20 11.94 -20.68
C PRO A 242 8.74 11.51 -19.32
N ARG A 243 9.89 10.83 -19.30
CA ARG A 243 10.58 10.43 -18.06
C ARG A 243 10.90 11.70 -17.27
N ALA A 244 10.06 12.07 -16.31
CA ALA A 244 10.52 12.90 -15.21
C ALA A 244 11.62 12.09 -14.51
N ALA A 245 12.84 12.60 -14.51
CA ALA A 245 13.99 11.92 -13.92
C ALA A 245 13.79 11.87 -12.40
N VAL A 246 13.08 10.85 -11.91
CA VAL A 246 13.01 10.55 -10.49
C VAL A 246 14.37 10.02 -10.08
N ASP A 247 15.05 10.75 -9.20
CA ASP A 247 16.30 10.33 -8.59
C ASP A 247 16.04 9.18 -7.61
N VAL A 248 16.27 7.94 -8.08
CA VAL A 248 16.02 6.74 -7.29
C VAL A 248 16.93 6.67 -6.05
N PRO A 249 18.25 6.94 -6.13
CA PRO A 249 19.07 7.08 -4.94
C PRO A 249 18.50 8.04 -3.90
N ALA A 250 18.07 9.25 -4.30
CA ALA A 250 17.45 10.19 -3.37
C ALA A 250 16.15 9.64 -2.76
N LEU A 251 15.35 8.90 -3.52
CA LEU A 251 14.14 8.23 -3.01
C LEU A 251 14.47 7.20 -1.92
N LEU A 252 15.56 6.45 -2.08
CA LEU A 252 15.97 5.41 -1.14
C LEU A 252 16.57 5.95 0.15
N THR A 253 17.19 7.14 0.12
CA THR A 253 17.61 7.83 1.36
C THR A 253 16.44 8.25 2.25
N ARG A 254 15.22 8.29 1.71
CA ARG A 254 13.99 8.66 2.41
C ARG A 254 13.12 7.45 2.79
N LEU A 255 13.69 6.25 2.82
CA LEU A 255 12.96 5.13 3.41
C LEU A 255 12.85 5.33 4.93
N PRO A 256 11.69 5.03 5.55
CA PRO A 256 11.62 4.97 7.00
C PRO A 256 12.60 3.92 7.53
N HIS A 257 13.09 4.10 8.75
CA HIS A 257 13.95 3.12 9.38
C HIS A 257 13.15 1.89 9.83
N ARG A 258 11.95 2.12 10.37
CA ARG A 258 11.13 1.08 10.98
C ARG A 258 9.64 1.37 10.85
N ILE A 259 8.86 0.31 10.64
CA ILE A 259 7.42 0.30 10.84
C ILE A 259 7.13 -0.15 12.27
N VAL A 260 6.51 0.72 13.05
CA VAL A 260 6.09 0.43 14.41
C VAL A 260 4.66 -0.09 14.37
N ARG A 261 4.51 -1.36 14.73
CA ARG A 261 3.20 -2.01 14.80
C ARG A 261 2.35 -1.37 15.89
N PRO A 262 1.03 -1.19 15.66
CA PRO A 262 0.12 -0.71 16.68
C PRO A 262 0.19 -1.61 17.93
N PRO A 263 0.15 -1.05 19.15
CA PRO A 263 -0.02 -1.86 20.35
C PRO A 263 -1.34 -2.64 20.28
N ARG A 264 -1.44 -3.74 21.02
CA ARG A 264 -2.72 -4.43 21.18
C ARG A 264 -3.68 -3.53 21.96
N LEU A 265 -4.96 -3.48 21.58
CA LEU A 265 -5.98 -2.73 22.30
C LEU A 265 -6.69 -3.64 23.30
N GLU A 266 -6.74 -3.22 24.56
CA GLU A 266 -7.60 -3.78 25.58
C GLU A 266 -8.65 -2.75 25.98
N LEU A 267 -9.91 -2.98 25.61
CA LEU A 267 -11.03 -2.11 25.91
C LEU A 267 -11.89 -2.70 27.03
N LEU A 268 -12.03 -1.94 28.11
CA LEU A 268 -12.95 -2.20 29.20
C LEU A 268 -14.14 -1.24 29.07
N LEU A 269 -15.36 -1.75 29.20
CA LEU A 269 -16.57 -0.93 29.21
C LEU A 269 -17.19 -0.92 30.61
N THR A 270 -17.70 0.23 31.04
CA THR A 270 -18.77 0.26 32.05
C THR A 270 -20.04 0.75 31.38
N VAL A 271 -21.15 0.03 31.56
CA VAL A 271 -22.42 0.40 30.92
C VAL A 271 -23.48 0.58 31.99
N GLU A 272 -24.11 1.75 32.02
CA GLU A 272 -25.24 2.01 32.89
C GLU A 272 -26.51 1.35 32.33
N LEU A 273 -27.03 0.37 33.06
CA LEU A 273 -28.18 -0.46 32.69
C LEU A 273 -29.51 0.06 33.24
N SER A 274 -29.46 1.14 34.02
CA SER A 274 -30.63 1.84 34.53
C SER A 274 -30.93 3.10 33.72
N GLY A 275 -32.16 3.23 33.23
CA GLY A 275 -32.64 4.37 32.44
C GLY A 275 -34.02 4.83 32.89
N ALA A 276 -34.49 5.99 32.42
CA ALA A 276 -35.89 6.40 32.63
C ALA A 276 -36.86 5.44 31.92
N ASP A 277 -36.43 4.88 30.80
CA ASP A 277 -37.18 3.93 30.01
C ASP A 277 -36.25 2.87 29.39
N PRO A 278 -36.82 1.78 28.83
CA PRO A 278 -36.04 0.75 28.16
C PRO A 278 -35.24 1.25 26.94
N ALA A 279 -35.67 2.32 26.28
CA ALA A 279 -35.01 2.85 25.09
C ALA A 279 -33.67 3.52 25.45
N GLU A 280 -33.62 4.24 26.57
CA GLU A 280 -32.41 4.87 27.07
C GLU A 280 -31.29 3.85 27.36
N THR A 281 -31.59 2.76 28.07
CA THR A 281 -30.62 1.68 28.28
C THR A 281 -30.35 0.91 26.97
N GLY A 282 -31.37 0.71 26.14
CA GLY A 282 -31.26 0.04 24.85
C GLY A 282 -30.27 0.74 23.91
N GLU A 283 -30.26 2.08 23.91
CA GLU A 283 -29.31 2.92 23.17
C GLU A 283 -27.86 2.64 23.60
N ARG A 284 -27.57 2.67 24.90
CA ARG A 284 -26.22 2.42 25.42
C ARG A 284 -25.72 1.00 25.09
N LEU A 285 -26.61 0.02 25.22
CA LEU A 285 -26.31 -1.38 24.87
C LEU A 285 -26.13 -1.57 23.35
N ALA A 286 -26.89 -0.85 22.53
CA ALA A 286 -26.69 -0.85 21.08
C ALA A 286 -25.33 -0.24 20.73
N PHE A 287 -25.01 0.94 21.26
CA PHE A 287 -23.71 1.60 21.10
C PHE A 287 -22.54 0.68 21.50
N ALA A 288 -22.62 0.03 22.67
CA ALA A 288 -21.58 -0.88 23.13
C ALA A 288 -21.36 -2.07 22.18
N ARG A 289 -22.45 -2.67 21.67
CA ARG A 289 -22.38 -3.77 20.70
C ARG A 289 -21.79 -3.32 19.36
N GLU A 290 -22.25 -2.18 18.86
CA GLU A 290 -21.75 -1.61 17.60
C GLU A 290 -20.27 -1.22 17.70
N LEU A 291 -19.83 -0.69 18.84
CA LEU A 291 -18.43 -0.34 19.09
C LEU A 291 -17.53 -1.58 19.07
N VAL A 292 -17.94 -2.63 19.77
CA VAL A 292 -17.20 -3.91 19.80
C VAL A 292 -17.14 -4.52 18.40
N ALA A 293 -18.25 -4.49 17.65
CA ALA A 293 -18.29 -4.98 16.28
C ALA A 293 -17.38 -4.16 15.34
N ALA A 294 -17.43 -2.82 15.44
CA ALA A 294 -16.58 -1.94 14.65
C ALA A 294 -15.09 -2.16 14.94
N LEU A 295 -14.70 -2.26 16.22
CA LEU A 295 -13.31 -2.56 16.59
C LEU A 295 -12.86 -3.95 16.12
N ALA A 296 -13.73 -4.95 16.20
CA ALA A 296 -13.43 -6.30 15.71
C ALA A 296 -13.21 -6.34 14.18
N ALA A 297 -13.89 -5.46 13.43
CA ALA A 297 -13.71 -5.34 11.98
C ALA A 297 -12.40 -4.65 11.56
N HIS A 298 -11.75 -3.87 12.44
CA HIS A 298 -10.52 -3.12 12.12
C HIS A 298 -9.24 -3.98 12.14
N GLY A 299 -9.31 -5.26 12.49
CA GLY A 299 -8.16 -6.16 12.53
C GLY A 299 -8.43 -7.49 11.83
N PRO A 300 -7.61 -7.93 10.85
CA PRO A 300 -7.78 -9.25 10.21
C PRO A 300 -7.47 -10.42 11.17
N THR A 301 -6.93 -10.14 12.36
CA THR A 301 -6.82 -11.11 13.44
C THR A 301 -7.32 -10.46 14.73
N GLY A 302 -8.41 -10.98 15.31
CA GLY A 302 -8.92 -10.58 16.64
C GLY A 302 -7.92 -10.79 17.79
N ALA A 303 -6.68 -11.20 17.51
CA ALA A 303 -5.57 -11.33 18.46
C ALA A 303 -5.03 -9.97 18.96
N THR A 304 -5.34 -8.88 18.27
CA THR A 304 -4.92 -7.52 18.64
C THR A 304 -5.92 -6.79 19.54
N LEU A 305 -7.15 -7.31 19.67
CA LEU A 305 -8.23 -6.71 20.45
C LEU A 305 -8.66 -7.65 21.57
N ARG A 306 -8.67 -7.13 22.81
CA ARG A 306 -9.32 -7.77 23.95
C ARG A 306 -10.38 -6.84 24.48
N VAL A 307 -11.57 -7.36 24.77
CA VAL A 307 -12.67 -6.56 25.30
C VAL A 307 -13.25 -7.20 26.55
N GLY A 308 -13.61 -6.38 27.53
CA GLY A 308 -14.29 -6.77 28.76
C GLY A 308 -15.29 -5.70 29.18
N ALA A 309 -16.19 -6.01 30.11
CA ALA A 309 -17.19 -5.06 30.53
C ALA A 309 -17.77 -5.33 31.92
N VAL A 310 -18.30 -4.27 32.54
CA VAL A 310 -19.10 -4.34 33.76
C VAL A 310 -20.37 -3.52 33.57
N GLY A 311 -21.53 -4.18 33.59
CA GLY A 311 -22.82 -3.51 33.63
C GLY A 311 -23.13 -3.04 35.04
N HIS A 312 -23.64 -1.83 35.22
CA HIS A 312 -23.97 -1.26 36.53
C HIS A 312 -25.34 -0.59 36.54
N TYR A 313 -25.99 -0.59 37.70
CA TYR A 313 -27.38 -0.18 37.89
C TYR A 313 -27.49 1.05 38.83
N ASP A 314 -28.63 1.18 39.49
CA ASP A 314 -28.90 2.13 40.56
C ASP A 314 -28.47 1.58 41.94
N HIS A 315 -28.28 2.49 42.90
CA HIS A 315 -28.00 2.20 44.31
C HIS A 315 -29.25 2.00 45.16
N VAL A 316 -30.43 2.37 44.66
CA VAL A 316 -31.67 2.17 45.40
C VAL A 316 -32.06 0.70 45.33
N ILE A 317 -32.13 0.10 46.52
CA ILE A 317 -32.42 -1.30 46.72
C ILE A 317 -33.81 -1.36 47.37
N GLN A 318 -34.86 -1.67 46.59
CA GLN A 318 -36.16 -2.18 47.06
C GLN A 318 -36.71 -3.22 46.05
N GLU A 319 -36.86 -4.50 46.42
CA GLU A 319 -37.68 -5.44 45.62
C GLU A 319 -39.18 -5.18 45.84
N ASN A 320 -39.55 -4.60 46.98
CA ASN A 320 -40.87 -4.13 47.41
C ASN A 320 -40.72 -3.55 48.83
N SER A 321 -41.82 -3.19 49.53
CA SER A 321 -41.76 -2.61 50.89
C SER A 321 -41.05 -3.49 51.94
N TYR A 322 -40.74 -4.77 51.63
CA TYR A 322 -40.24 -5.75 52.59
C TYR A 322 -39.12 -6.71 52.10
N THR A 323 -38.70 -6.72 50.82
CA THR A 323 -37.56 -7.54 50.36
C THR A 323 -36.65 -6.77 49.41
N THR A 324 -35.39 -7.20 49.27
CA THR A 324 -34.35 -6.56 48.45
C THR A 324 -33.34 -7.57 47.87
N ARG A 325 -33.21 -7.60 46.53
CA ARG A 325 -32.08 -8.20 45.80
C ARG A 325 -31.33 -7.10 45.08
N PRO A 326 -30.23 -6.62 45.65
CA PRO A 326 -29.39 -5.62 45.02
C PRO A 326 -28.55 -6.25 43.92
N ARG A 327 -29.05 -6.29 42.70
CA ARG A 327 -28.17 -6.44 41.55
C ARG A 327 -27.56 -5.08 41.21
N LEU A 328 -26.50 -4.71 41.93
CA LEU A 328 -25.77 -3.46 41.65
C LEU A 328 -24.94 -3.54 40.38
N LEU A 329 -24.47 -4.75 40.04
CA LEU A 329 -23.63 -5.03 38.87
C LEU A 329 -24.09 -6.31 38.17
N GLU A 330 -23.91 -6.34 36.85
CA GLU A 330 -23.78 -7.58 36.09
C GLU A 330 -22.46 -8.30 36.47
N PRO A 331 -22.39 -9.65 36.41
CA PRO A 331 -21.14 -10.37 36.51
C PRO A 331 -20.09 -9.77 35.55
N PRO A 332 -18.92 -9.34 36.06
CA PRO A 332 -17.88 -8.77 35.22
C PRO A 332 -17.46 -9.74 34.10
N VAL A 333 -17.39 -9.24 32.87
CA VAL A 333 -16.89 -9.99 31.72
C VAL A 333 -15.39 -9.71 31.60
N PRO A 334 -14.52 -10.71 31.79
CA PRO A 334 -13.08 -10.50 31.74
C PRO A 334 -12.60 -10.19 30.30
N PRO A 335 -11.48 -9.45 30.14
CA PRO A 335 -10.92 -9.14 28.83
C PRO A 335 -10.63 -10.38 28.00
N GLY A 336 -11.35 -10.54 26.89
CA GLY A 336 -11.25 -11.70 25.99
C GLY A 336 -11.62 -11.36 24.55
N PRO A 337 -11.86 -12.38 23.71
CA PRO A 337 -12.31 -12.18 22.34
C PRO A 337 -13.62 -11.39 22.26
N ALA A 338 -13.76 -10.56 21.22
CA ALA A 338 -14.97 -9.75 20.99
C ALA A 338 -16.28 -10.54 21.04
N SER A 339 -16.28 -11.78 20.54
CA SER A 339 -17.45 -12.66 20.55
C SER A 339 -17.99 -12.95 21.96
N VAL A 340 -17.12 -13.06 22.97
CA VAL A 340 -17.51 -13.33 24.36
C VAL A 340 -18.28 -12.15 24.95
N LEU A 341 -17.75 -10.92 24.74
CA LEU A 341 -18.44 -9.73 25.21
C LEU A 341 -19.74 -9.50 24.44
N THR A 342 -19.77 -9.69 23.13
CA THR A 342 -21.00 -9.57 22.34
C THR A 342 -22.09 -10.51 22.83
N ALA A 343 -21.75 -11.76 23.16
CA ALA A 343 -22.70 -12.72 23.73
C ALA A 343 -23.20 -12.29 25.11
N ALA A 344 -22.34 -11.74 25.97
CA ALA A 344 -22.74 -11.24 27.28
C ALA A 344 -23.63 -9.98 27.18
N LEU A 345 -23.29 -9.02 26.32
CA LEU A 345 -24.10 -7.82 26.09
C LEU A 345 -25.50 -8.15 25.58
N ALA A 346 -25.68 -9.26 24.88
CA ALA A 346 -26.99 -9.71 24.40
C ALA A 346 -27.91 -10.23 25.52
N THR A 347 -27.36 -10.61 26.68
CA THR A 347 -28.15 -11.10 27.83
C THR A 347 -28.43 -10.03 28.87
N TRP A 348 -27.78 -8.86 28.77
CA TRP A 348 -27.95 -7.76 29.71
C TRP A 348 -29.32 -7.10 29.53
N GLY A 349 -30.08 -7.06 30.62
CA GLY A 349 -31.42 -6.46 30.66
C GLY A 349 -31.42 -5.02 31.14
N HIS A 350 -32.41 -4.25 30.70
CA HIS A 350 -32.66 -2.90 31.19
C HIS A 350 -33.36 -2.92 32.55
N THR A 351 -33.18 -1.85 33.33
CA THR A 351 -33.93 -1.61 34.57
C THR A 351 -34.35 -0.15 34.63
N LEU A 352 -35.48 0.14 35.27
CA LEU A 352 -35.90 1.52 35.51
C LEU A 352 -35.01 2.14 36.60
N ARG A 353 -34.57 3.39 36.39
CA ARG A 353 -33.88 4.14 37.43
C ARG A 353 -34.85 4.56 38.52
N ALA A 354 -34.39 4.50 39.77
CA ALA A 354 -35.15 4.92 40.94
C ALA A 354 -34.76 6.32 41.43
N GLN A 355 -33.56 6.80 41.08
CA GLN A 355 -33.07 8.14 41.38
C GLN A 355 -32.32 8.75 40.20
N ASP A 356 -32.25 10.07 40.10
CA ASP A 356 -31.58 10.76 38.98
C ASP A 356 -30.14 11.21 39.31
N LEU A 357 -29.70 11.09 40.57
CA LEU A 357 -28.52 11.83 41.05
C LEU A 357 -27.20 11.06 40.98
N ALA A 358 -27.21 9.74 41.11
CA ALA A 358 -26.01 8.90 40.97
C ALA A 358 -26.38 7.47 40.54
N SER A 359 -25.41 6.75 39.99
CA SER A 359 -25.48 5.31 39.68
C SER A 359 -24.42 4.54 40.47
N SER A 360 -24.42 3.19 40.38
CA SER A 360 -23.39 2.32 40.96
C SER A 360 -22.06 2.28 40.17
N LEU A 361 -21.69 3.39 39.54
CA LEU A 361 -20.46 3.49 38.74
C LEU A 361 -19.20 3.31 39.60
N GLU A 362 -19.16 3.76 40.84
CA GLU A 362 -18.04 3.50 41.74
C GLU A 362 -17.84 2.00 41.99
N ASP A 363 -18.92 1.24 42.13
CA ASP A 363 -18.87 -0.21 42.26
C ASP A 363 -18.30 -0.86 41.00
N ALA A 364 -18.68 -0.34 39.83
CA ALA A 364 -18.18 -0.78 38.55
C ALA A 364 -16.68 -0.49 38.39
N LEU A 365 -16.21 0.71 38.76
CA LEU A 365 -14.79 1.08 38.72
C LEU A 365 -13.95 0.16 39.61
N HIS A 366 -14.44 -0.18 40.81
CA HIS A 366 -13.80 -1.16 41.69
C HIS A 366 -13.79 -2.58 41.10
N ALA A 367 -14.84 -2.97 40.37
CA ALA A 367 -14.89 -4.27 39.68
C ALA A 367 -13.99 -4.33 38.43
N VAL A 368 -13.72 -3.21 37.79
CA VAL A 368 -12.82 -3.10 36.63
C VAL A 368 -11.34 -3.23 37.03
N LEU A 369 -10.95 -2.73 38.21
CA LEU A 369 -9.57 -2.80 38.70
C LEU A 369 -8.90 -4.19 38.59
N PRO A 370 -9.50 -5.29 39.09
CA PRO A 370 -8.89 -6.62 38.96
C PRO A 370 -8.83 -7.11 37.51
N LEU A 371 -9.75 -6.66 36.64
CA LEU A 371 -9.72 -6.99 35.21
C LEU A 371 -8.54 -6.31 34.50
N ALA A 372 -8.28 -5.04 34.82
CA ALA A 372 -7.18 -4.27 34.26
C ALA A 372 -5.79 -4.69 34.80
N SER A 373 -5.74 -5.28 36.00
CA SER A 373 -4.50 -5.65 36.70
C SER A 373 -4.03 -7.09 36.40
N SER A 374 -4.65 -7.79 35.44
CA SER A 374 -4.35 -9.20 35.18
C SER A 374 -2.90 -9.42 34.71
N PRO A 375 -2.14 -10.36 35.33
CA PRO A 375 -0.74 -10.62 35.00
C PRO A 375 -0.51 -11.18 33.59
N ASN A 376 -1.56 -11.63 32.90
CA ASN A 376 -1.47 -12.05 31.50
C ASN A 376 -1.22 -10.87 30.51
N GLY A 377 -1.13 -9.64 31.01
CA GLY A 377 -0.91 -8.42 30.21
C GLY A 377 0.45 -7.75 30.40
N THR A 378 1.41 -8.36 31.10
CA THR A 378 2.70 -7.71 31.46
C THR A 378 3.86 -7.96 30.49
N ALA A 379 3.66 -8.69 29.39
CA ALA A 379 4.75 -9.04 28.46
C ALA A 379 4.67 -8.37 27.07
N GLY A 380 3.72 -7.46 26.81
CA GLY A 380 3.55 -6.86 25.47
C GLY A 380 3.11 -5.39 25.48
N ASN A 381 3.37 -4.69 24.38
CA ASN A 381 2.91 -3.33 24.12
C ASN A 381 1.36 -3.31 23.99
N VAL A 382 0.66 -3.11 25.11
CA VAL A 382 -0.81 -3.09 25.19
C VAL A 382 -1.28 -1.69 25.57
N ARG A 383 -2.22 -1.14 24.81
CA ARG A 383 -2.95 0.08 25.14
C ARG A 383 -4.25 -0.29 25.84
N ARG A 384 -4.41 0.08 27.11
CA ARG A 384 -5.63 -0.15 27.89
C ARG A 384 -6.52 1.08 27.92
N VAL A 385 -7.79 0.91 27.60
CA VAL A 385 -8.81 1.96 27.65
C VAL A 385 -9.99 1.48 28.46
N LEU A 386 -10.47 2.30 29.40
CA LEU A 386 -11.78 2.16 30.01
C LEU A 386 -12.71 3.21 29.40
N LEU A 387 -13.80 2.78 28.76
CA LEU A 387 -14.85 3.65 28.27
C LEU A 387 -16.10 3.52 29.15
N ILE A 388 -16.48 4.62 29.80
CA ILE A 388 -17.65 4.71 30.67
C ILE A 388 -18.84 5.19 29.83
N VAL A 389 -19.86 4.35 29.66
CA VAL A 389 -21.09 4.64 28.93
C VAL A 389 -22.23 4.77 29.94
N ALA A 390 -22.52 6.00 30.36
CA ALA A 390 -23.45 6.26 31.45
C ALA A 390 -24.00 7.69 31.39
N ARG A 391 -25.08 7.96 32.13
CA ARG A 391 -25.62 9.31 32.35
C ARG A 391 -25.22 9.85 33.71
N ARG A 392 -25.38 9.02 34.75
CA ARG A 392 -25.31 9.47 36.13
C ARG A 392 -23.89 9.29 36.71
N PRO A 393 -23.37 10.27 37.45
CA PRO A 393 -22.05 10.19 38.07
C PRO A 393 -22.01 9.06 39.13
N PRO A 394 -20.81 8.68 39.61
CA PRO A 394 -20.69 7.74 40.72
C PRO A 394 -21.26 8.30 42.03
N GLY A 395 -21.72 7.41 42.89
CA GLY A 395 -22.08 7.71 44.27
C GLY A 395 -20.87 8.15 45.11
N ARG A 396 -21.13 8.66 46.32
CA ARG A 396 -20.09 9.07 47.27
C ARG A 396 -19.95 8.05 48.40
N PRO A 397 -18.79 7.90 49.06
CA PRO A 397 -18.64 7.00 50.21
C PRO A 397 -19.48 7.44 51.43
N GLN A 398 -19.86 8.71 51.50
CA GLN A 398 -20.76 9.29 52.50
C GLN A 398 -21.75 10.22 51.79
N GLN A 399 -23.00 10.24 52.28
CA GLN A 399 -24.03 11.14 51.73
C GLN A 399 -23.63 12.60 51.96
N HIS A 400 -23.78 13.42 50.91
CA HIS A 400 -23.52 14.86 50.99
C HIS A 400 -24.56 15.60 50.15
N ASP A 401 -25.30 16.50 50.78
CA ASP A 401 -26.49 17.14 50.20
C ASP A 401 -27.47 16.08 49.66
N LEU A 402 -27.85 16.18 48.38
CA LEU A 402 -28.73 15.25 47.69
C LEU A 402 -27.98 14.07 47.05
N VAL A 403 -26.65 14.08 47.00
CA VAL A 403 -25.89 13.01 46.35
C VAL A 403 -25.89 11.78 47.27
N PRO A 404 -26.44 10.63 46.81
CA PRO A 404 -26.61 9.45 47.63
C PRO A 404 -25.25 8.82 47.99
N THR A 405 -25.24 8.13 49.13
CA THR A 405 -24.09 7.33 49.56
C THR A 405 -24.04 6.01 48.80
N CYS A 406 -22.85 5.55 48.47
CA CYS A 406 -22.58 4.20 48.03
C CYS A 406 -22.97 3.23 49.18
N PRO A 407 -23.86 2.25 48.96
CA PRO A 407 -24.22 1.26 49.98
C PRO A 407 -23.03 0.42 50.45
N ARG A 408 -21.97 0.32 49.63
CA ARG A 408 -20.72 -0.38 49.97
C ARG A 408 -19.62 0.54 50.50
N GLY A 409 -19.91 1.83 50.72
CA GLY A 409 -18.94 2.81 51.20
C GLY A 409 -17.74 3.01 50.25
N ARG A 410 -17.89 2.66 48.97
CA ARG A 410 -16.81 2.76 48.00
C ARG A 410 -16.63 4.19 47.56
N ASP A 411 -15.36 4.58 47.44
CA ASP A 411 -14.95 5.84 46.84
C ASP A 411 -14.39 5.57 45.44
N TRP A 412 -14.85 6.33 44.45
CA TRP A 412 -14.42 6.20 43.06
C TRP A 412 -13.08 6.88 42.78
N GLU A 413 -12.70 7.91 43.54
CA GLU A 413 -11.47 8.67 43.27
C GLU A 413 -10.20 7.82 43.47
N PRO A 414 -10.07 6.99 44.53
CA PRO A 414 -8.96 6.06 44.66
C PRO A 414 -8.94 5.02 43.53
N ALA A 415 -10.09 4.49 43.12
CA ALA A 415 -10.18 3.50 42.04
C ALA A 415 -9.73 4.09 40.70
N LEU A 416 -10.16 5.32 40.38
CA LEU A 416 -9.71 6.05 39.19
C LEU A 416 -8.20 6.28 39.21
N ARG A 417 -7.63 6.72 40.34
CA ARG A 417 -6.18 6.89 40.48
C ARG A 417 -5.43 5.59 40.26
N GLN A 418 -5.93 4.48 40.81
CA GLN A 418 -5.30 3.18 40.65
C GLN A 418 -5.39 2.66 39.20
N LEU A 419 -6.51 2.83 38.51
CA LEU A 419 -6.65 2.51 37.08
C LEU A 419 -5.62 3.27 36.23
N ARG A 420 -5.44 4.58 36.50
CA ARG A 420 -4.43 5.40 35.83
C ARG A 420 -3.00 4.95 36.17
N ALA A 421 -2.74 4.58 37.42
CA ALA A 421 -1.43 4.09 37.85
C ALA A 421 -1.02 2.78 37.14
N VAL A 422 -1.98 1.93 36.75
CA VAL A 422 -1.73 0.72 35.94
C VAL A 422 -1.81 0.97 34.42
N GLY A 423 -1.83 2.24 34.00
CA GLY A 423 -1.77 2.66 32.60
C GLY A 423 -3.09 2.59 31.82
N VAL A 424 -4.24 2.54 32.50
CA VAL A 424 -5.56 2.61 31.86
C VAL A 424 -5.91 4.07 31.57
N ARG A 425 -6.19 4.39 30.31
CA ARG A 425 -6.82 5.67 29.93
C ARG A 425 -8.32 5.59 30.18
N VAL A 426 -8.87 6.52 30.95
CA VAL A 426 -10.29 6.54 31.30
C VAL A 426 -10.99 7.62 30.49
N MET A 427 -11.94 7.19 29.67
CA MET A 427 -12.72 8.04 28.77
C MET A 427 -14.21 7.85 29.05
N THR A 428 -15.02 8.82 28.66
CA THR A 428 -16.47 8.74 28.87
C THR A 428 -17.26 8.94 27.58
N ARG A 429 -18.43 8.34 27.55
CA ARG A 429 -19.56 8.74 26.72
C ARG A 429 -20.69 9.03 27.69
N ALA A 430 -20.69 10.27 28.19
CA ALA A 430 -21.66 10.72 29.18
C ALA A 430 -22.92 11.25 28.48
N ASP A 431 -24.09 10.73 28.85
CA ASP A 431 -25.35 11.26 28.34
C ASP A 431 -25.59 12.68 28.83
N PRO A 432 -26.13 13.56 27.97
CA PRO A 432 -26.40 14.93 28.36
C PRO A 432 -27.37 14.95 29.54
N VAL A 433 -27.13 15.84 30.49
CA VAL A 433 -28.06 16.06 31.60
C VAL A 433 -29.39 16.55 31.04
N THR A 434 -30.44 15.77 31.22
CA THR A 434 -31.81 16.16 30.88
C THR A 434 -32.54 16.47 32.18
N GLY A 435 -32.92 17.73 32.37
CA GLY A 435 -33.62 18.18 33.57
C GLY A 435 -33.65 19.71 33.64
N PRO A 436 -34.57 20.29 34.40
CA PRO A 436 -34.61 21.73 34.61
C PRO A 436 -33.33 22.21 35.29
N ASP A 437 -33.02 23.49 35.12
CA ASP A 437 -31.93 24.13 35.86
C ASP A 437 -32.15 23.99 37.38
N PRO A 438 -31.06 23.88 38.15
CA PRO A 438 -31.15 23.66 39.59
C PRO A 438 -31.98 24.76 40.26
N SER A 439 -33.11 24.34 40.86
CA SER A 439 -34.10 25.24 41.47
C SER A 439 -33.76 25.61 42.92
N SER A 440 -32.86 24.86 43.55
CA SER A 440 -32.46 25.01 44.94
C SER A 440 -30.93 24.93 45.13
N ARG A 441 -30.43 25.40 46.29
CA ARG A 441 -29.01 25.28 46.63
C ARG A 441 -28.51 23.83 46.64
N PRO A 442 -29.26 22.85 47.20
CA PRO A 442 -28.89 21.43 47.12
C PRO A 442 -28.84 20.89 45.68
N ASP A 443 -29.78 21.28 44.81
CA ASP A 443 -29.75 20.89 43.39
C ASP A 443 -28.48 21.41 42.70
N ALA A 444 -28.13 22.68 42.97
CA ALA A 444 -26.93 23.29 42.43
C ALA A 444 -25.65 22.61 42.95
N ALA A 445 -25.65 22.14 44.20
CA ALA A 445 -24.53 21.39 44.77
C ALA A 445 -24.38 20.00 44.15
N ALA A 446 -25.48 19.29 43.92
CA ALA A 446 -25.51 18.01 43.22
C ALA A 446 -25.03 18.15 41.77
N ARG A 447 -25.46 19.21 41.06
CA ARG A 447 -24.99 19.50 39.70
C ARG A 447 -23.49 19.78 39.67
N ARG A 448 -22.99 20.64 40.56
CA ARG A 448 -21.53 20.89 40.70
C ARG A 448 -20.74 19.62 41.00
N TYR A 449 -21.30 18.69 41.77
CA TYR A 449 -20.66 17.40 42.00
C TYR A 449 -20.61 16.57 40.71
N ALA A 450 -21.73 16.41 40.01
CA ALA A 450 -21.80 15.68 38.75
C ALA A 450 -20.80 16.23 37.72
N ASP A 451 -20.76 17.56 37.55
CA ASP A 451 -19.84 18.22 36.62
C ASP A 451 -18.37 17.95 36.99
N ARG A 452 -18.01 17.99 38.29
CA ARG A 452 -16.66 17.66 38.76
C ARG A 452 -16.31 16.19 38.56
N ALA A 453 -17.24 15.28 38.87
CA ALA A 453 -17.04 13.85 38.70
C ALA A 453 -16.82 13.51 37.23
N TRP A 454 -17.65 14.05 36.34
CA TRP A 454 -17.51 13.88 34.90
C TRP A 454 -16.23 14.52 34.37
N ALA A 455 -15.87 15.73 34.79
CA ALA A 455 -14.59 16.35 34.40
C ALA A 455 -13.39 15.47 34.79
N ALA A 456 -13.41 14.85 35.97
CA ALA A 456 -12.35 13.94 36.41
C ALA A 456 -12.32 12.63 35.62
N LEU A 457 -13.48 12.02 35.36
CA LEU A 457 -13.62 10.76 34.61
C LEU A 457 -13.34 10.92 33.10
N SER A 458 -13.58 12.11 32.56
CA SER A 458 -13.37 12.45 31.15
C SER A 458 -11.98 13.02 30.83
N ALA A 459 -11.07 13.08 31.80
CA ALA A 459 -9.79 13.78 31.62
C ALA A 459 -8.93 13.20 30.47
N ASP A 460 -9.05 11.90 30.15
CA ASP A 460 -8.31 11.28 29.04
C ASP A 460 -9.09 11.30 27.70
N GLY A 461 -10.32 11.85 27.72
CA GLY A 461 -11.19 12.11 26.57
C GLY A 461 -12.67 11.84 26.83
N SER A 462 -13.54 12.42 25.99
CA SER A 462 -14.99 12.24 26.05
C SER A 462 -15.61 12.17 24.66
N PHE A 463 -16.68 11.39 24.53
CA PHE A 463 -17.50 11.26 23.33
C PHE A 463 -18.94 11.72 23.58
N ARG A 464 -19.59 12.24 22.54
CA ARG A 464 -20.93 12.83 22.57
C ARG A 464 -21.97 11.85 22.02
N PRO A 465 -22.94 11.41 22.83
CA PRO A 465 -24.08 10.64 22.35
C PRO A 465 -24.82 11.35 21.21
N GLY A 466 -25.26 10.58 20.21
CA GLY A 466 -25.93 11.10 19.01
C GLY A 466 -25.05 11.86 18.01
N THR A 467 -23.81 12.22 18.36
CA THR A 467 -22.85 12.88 17.45
C THR A 467 -21.73 11.93 17.05
N ASP A 468 -21.07 11.31 18.05
CA ASP A 468 -19.98 10.38 17.81
C ASP A 468 -20.56 8.97 17.67
N SER A 469 -20.54 8.43 16.44
CA SER A 469 -21.01 7.07 16.18
C SER A 469 -20.06 6.04 16.79
N ALA A 470 -20.53 4.81 16.99
CA ALA A 470 -19.68 3.71 17.43
C ALA A 470 -18.47 3.48 16.50
N ALA A 471 -18.62 3.74 15.19
CA ALA A 471 -17.54 3.67 14.22
C ALA A 471 -16.51 4.81 14.38
N ASP A 472 -16.96 6.02 14.70
CA ASP A 472 -16.07 7.16 15.02
C ASP A 472 -15.25 6.88 16.27
N VAL A 473 -15.91 6.40 17.32
CA VAL A 473 -15.26 6.01 18.57
C VAL A 473 -14.28 4.86 18.34
N ALA A 474 -14.66 3.84 17.57
CA ALA A 474 -13.76 2.74 17.20
C ALA A 474 -12.49 3.25 16.51
N ARG A 475 -12.62 4.17 15.55
CA ARG A 475 -11.48 4.80 14.87
C ARG A 475 -10.59 5.60 15.83
N ALA A 476 -11.19 6.35 16.76
CA ALA A 476 -10.44 7.14 17.74
C ALA A 476 -9.68 6.26 18.76
N LEU A 477 -10.23 5.09 19.08
CA LEU A 477 -9.62 4.13 20.02
C LEU A 477 -8.62 3.19 19.36
N ALA A 478 -8.79 2.89 18.07
CA ALA A 478 -7.90 2.03 17.31
C ALA A 478 -6.46 2.55 17.37
N PRO A 479 -5.50 1.74 17.84
CA PRO A 479 -4.11 2.15 17.84
C PRO A 479 -3.62 2.29 16.39
N SER A 480 -2.97 3.41 16.09
CA SER A 480 -2.43 3.67 14.75
C SER A 480 -1.10 2.96 14.54
N TRP A 481 -0.84 2.61 13.29
CA TRP A 481 0.53 2.33 12.85
C TRP A 481 1.37 3.59 12.97
N ASP A 482 2.64 3.42 13.32
CA ASP A 482 3.59 4.52 13.40
C ASP A 482 4.82 4.22 12.55
N LEU A 483 5.52 5.26 12.14
CA LEU A 483 6.70 5.20 11.30
C LEU A 483 7.85 5.91 12.01
N ASP A 484 8.95 5.20 12.19
CA ASP A 484 10.21 5.82 12.56
C ASP A 484 10.88 6.34 11.28
N GLY A 485 10.65 7.63 10.99
CA GLY A 485 11.16 8.31 9.81
C GLY A 485 10.06 8.79 8.84
N PRO A 486 10.44 9.23 7.63
CA PRO A 486 9.49 9.75 6.64
C PRO A 486 8.55 8.65 6.08
N PRO A 487 7.41 9.03 5.46
CA PRO A 487 6.55 8.08 4.75
C PRO A 487 7.32 7.29 3.69
N CYS A 488 7.05 5.98 3.59
CA CYS A 488 7.71 5.13 2.60
C CYS A 488 7.24 5.48 1.17
N PRO A 489 8.14 5.92 0.27
CA PRO A 489 7.80 6.23 -1.13
C PRO A 489 7.63 4.98 -2.01
N LEU A 490 8.09 3.81 -1.57
CA LEU A 490 7.99 2.55 -2.31
C LEU A 490 6.78 1.72 -1.87
N ALA A 491 6.24 0.93 -2.79
CA ALA A 491 5.28 -0.11 -2.45
C ALA A 491 5.96 -1.30 -1.75
N PHE A 492 5.23 -1.98 -0.86
CA PHE A 492 5.73 -3.11 -0.10
C PHE A 492 5.54 -4.43 -0.85
N ALA A 493 6.53 -5.32 -0.77
CA ALA A 493 6.52 -6.64 -1.39
C ALA A 493 5.64 -7.66 -0.65
N THR A 494 5.28 -7.39 0.60
CA THR A 494 4.45 -8.27 1.44
C THR A 494 3.52 -7.43 2.32
N PRO A 495 2.39 -8.00 2.79
CA PRO A 495 1.57 -7.35 3.79
C PRO A 495 2.38 -7.02 5.05
N LEU A 496 2.03 -5.92 5.72
CA LEU A 496 2.62 -5.54 7.01
C LEU A 496 2.09 -6.38 8.19
N LEU A 497 0.94 -7.03 7.97
CA LEU A 497 0.19 -7.88 8.89
C LEU A 497 0.55 -9.36 8.73
#